data_AF-A0A381XHU7-F1
#
_entry.id   AF-A0A381XHU7-F1
#
_cell.length_a   1.000
_cell.length_b   1.000
_cell.length_c   1.000
_cell.angle_alpha   90.00
_cell.angle_beta   90.00
_cell.angle_gamma   90.00
#
_symmetry.space_group_name_H-M   'P 1'
#
loop_
_entity.id
_entity.type
_entity.pdbx_description
1 polymer ?
#
loop_
_entity_poly.entity_id
_entity_poly.type
_entity_poly.pdbx_seq_one_letter_code
_entity_poly.pdbx_strand_id
1 'polypeptide(L)'
;VVTSRQMGAINDLACKGSYAQASRSISVMGEIVLANLGRHLTLCELIGKTPDTKRAVLRIGRNKEAKISPDKIVSRTGINITSSEDIVSFSNKCNQIASSLNISEAWELLLDEERVLTADEIADSCIAHHVYPEHIVAVHLIISSDPMYFEQDKHGFRARSSSQVKEILISRERLAKIEQDETDLLTSLEKGLIPESLTQHQMESLDHIREFAIHGDDYKRSIRAQELLKRSATGKVSQLQRHSFEILVKAGVLAEDEPLEVERAGISTAFSNPVMEEIKNSIHQNDLMMNLTAIPTFTIDDDGTLDRDDAFSLENGSLWIHVTDMTELVSEGGDIDKEASKRMATLYMPDDV
;
A
#
# COMPACT_ATOMS: atom_id res chain seq x y z
N VAL A 1 18.77 3.60 88.05
CA VAL A 1 17.34 3.90 87.86
C VAL A 1 16.62 2.57 87.60
N VAL A 2 16.01 2.03 88.66
CA VAL A 2 14.75 1.23 88.70
C VAL A 2 14.62 0.12 87.63
N THR A 3 15.13 -1.10 87.88
CA THR A 3 14.42 -2.34 88.35
C THR A 3 13.49 -3.02 87.32
N SER A 4 13.90 -4.18 86.80
CA SER A 4 13.35 -5.55 87.07
C SER A 4 12.19 -5.96 86.15
N ARG A 5 12.36 -6.81 85.12
CA ARG A 5 12.44 -8.30 85.11
C ARG A 5 11.30 -9.03 85.87
N GLN A 6 10.41 -9.68 85.12
CA GLN A 6 9.72 -10.94 85.42
C GLN A 6 9.28 -11.56 84.07
N MET A 7 9.83 -12.73 83.68
CA MET A 7 9.24 -14.09 83.83
C MET A 7 7.98 -14.26 82.95
N GLY A 8 7.84 -15.27 82.10
CA GLY A 8 8.61 -16.48 81.86
C GLY A 8 8.00 -17.27 80.69
N ALA A 9 8.64 -18.39 80.37
CA ALA A 9 8.33 -19.36 79.32
C ALA A 9 6.86 -19.83 79.25
N ILE A 10 6.47 -20.38 78.09
CA ILE A 10 6.05 -21.80 77.91
C ILE A 10 5.63 -22.03 76.43
N ASN A 11 6.21 -23.08 75.83
CA ASN A 11 5.71 -23.79 74.64
C ASN A 11 4.39 -24.49 74.97
N ASP A 12 3.41 -24.53 74.05
CA ASP A 12 2.64 -25.75 73.74
C ASP A 12 1.59 -25.49 72.64
N LEU A 13 1.71 -26.22 71.52
CA LEU A 13 0.82 -27.31 71.08
C LEU A 13 -0.63 -26.93 70.73
N ALA A 14 -0.89 -27.00 69.41
CA ALA A 14 -2.08 -27.51 68.72
C ALA A 14 -3.48 -27.33 69.36
N CYS A 15 -4.37 -26.58 68.68
CA CYS A 15 -5.72 -27.05 68.34
C CYS A 15 -6.51 -26.05 67.46
N LYS A 16 -7.01 -26.58 66.32
CA LYS A 16 -8.28 -26.33 65.59
C LYS A 16 -9.04 -24.99 65.79
N GLY A 17 -9.42 -24.37 64.67
CA GLY A 17 -10.59 -23.47 64.57
C GLY A 17 -10.44 -22.46 63.42
N SER A 18 -10.85 -22.80 62.20
CA SER A 18 -12.09 -22.28 61.62
C SER A 18 -12.24 -20.76 61.71
N TYR A 19 -11.77 -20.04 60.70
CA TYR A 19 -12.43 -18.82 60.26
C TYR A 19 -12.52 -18.82 58.74
N ALA A 20 -13.66 -19.28 58.26
CA ALA A 20 -14.15 -19.05 56.92
C ALA A 20 -14.19 -17.54 56.65
N GLN A 21 -13.29 -17.04 55.81
CA GLN A 21 -13.56 -15.81 55.08
C GLN A 21 -14.48 -16.15 53.92
N ALA A 22 -15.77 -16.05 54.19
CA ALA A 22 -16.80 -15.98 53.19
C ALA A 22 -16.64 -14.66 52.40
N SER A 23 -15.76 -14.66 51.40
CA SER A 23 -15.89 -13.75 50.27
C SER A 23 -17.10 -14.21 49.46
N ARG A 24 -18.28 -13.64 49.75
CA ARG A 24 -19.46 -13.76 48.89
C ARG A 24 -19.17 -13.02 47.58
N SER A 25 -18.45 -13.68 46.68
CA SER A 25 -18.60 -13.47 45.24
C SER A 25 -20.02 -13.88 44.91
N ILE A 26 -20.88 -12.90 44.63
CA ILE A 26 -22.19 -13.15 44.05
C ILE A 26 -21.94 -13.92 42.75
N SER A 27 -22.26 -15.20 42.76
CA SER A 27 -22.30 -16.07 41.58
C SER A 27 -23.39 -15.55 40.66
N VAL A 28 -23.09 -14.52 39.88
CA VAL A 28 -23.87 -14.19 38.70
C VAL A 28 -23.52 -15.29 37.69
N MET A 29 -24.53 -16.04 37.23
CA MET A 29 -24.34 -16.94 36.10
C MET A 29 -23.66 -16.16 34.96
N GLY A 30 -22.65 -16.74 34.32
CA GLY A 30 -21.89 -16.06 33.28
C GLY A 30 -22.82 -15.65 32.15
N GLU A 31 -22.95 -14.35 31.88
CA GLU A 31 -23.81 -13.83 30.80
C GLU A 31 -22.97 -13.61 29.54
N ILE A 32 -23.48 -13.95 28.35
CA ILE A 32 -22.82 -13.56 27.09
C ILE A 32 -23.00 -12.04 26.88
N VAL A 33 -21.89 -11.34 26.65
CA VAL A 33 -21.89 -9.92 26.34
C VAL A 33 -21.00 -9.64 25.13
N LEU A 34 -21.38 -8.65 24.33
CA LEU A 34 -20.55 -8.11 23.26
C LEU A 34 -19.78 -6.91 23.81
N ALA A 35 -18.44 -6.93 23.74
CA ALA A 35 -17.60 -5.87 24.28
C ALA A 35 -16.60 -5.35 23.25
N ASN A 36 -16.29 -4.04 23.32
CA ASN A 36 -15.24 -3.43 22.54
C ASN A 36 -13.90 -3.50 23.29
N LEU A 37 -13.00 -4.36 22.80
CA LEU A 37 -11.67 -4.57 23.39
C LEU A 37 -10.55 -3.78 22.69
N GLY A 38 -10.90 -2.81 21.84
CA GLY A 38 -9.98 -1.84 21.22
C GLY A 38 -9.73 -2.08 19.74
N ARG A 39 -9.50 -3.34 19.31
CA ARG A 39 -9.31 -3.65 17.88
C ARG A 39 -10.60 -4.09 17.19
N HIS A 40 -11.41 -4.92 17.86
CA HIS A 40 -12.66 -5.47 17.32
C HIS A 40 -13.68 -5.67 18.44
N LEU A 41 -14.95 -5.79 18.05
CA LEU A 41 -16.01 -6.29 18.93
C LEU A 41 -15.77 -7.78 19.23
N THR A 42 -15.91 -8.18 20.49
CA THR A 42 -15.62 -9.55 20.93
C THR A 42 -16.73 -10.04 21.85
N LEU A 43 -17.24 -11.24 21.57
CA LEU A 43 -18.16 -11.94 22.47
C LEU A 43 -17.38 -12.51 23.66
N CYS A 44 -17.85 -12.21 24.86
CA CYS A 44 -17.20 -12.55 26.12
C CYS A 44 -18.24 -13.03 27.14
N GLU A 45 -17.77 -13.74 28.15
CA GLU A 45 -18.58 -14.05 29.34
C GLU A 45 -18.41 -12.93 30.38
N LEU A 46 -19.50 -12.35 30.86
CA LEU A 46 -19.49 -11.45 32.00
C LEU A 46 -19.54 -12.26 33.31
N ILE A 47 -18.41 -12.31 34.02
CA ILE A 47 -18.27 -13.10 35.25
C ILE A 47 -18.59 -12.26 36.50
N GLY A 48 -18.45 -10.93 36.42
CA GLY A 48 -18.78 -10.06 37.55
C GLY A 48 -18.24 -8.64 37.43
N LYS A 49 -18.20 -7.94 38.57
CA LYS A 49 -17.65 -6.59 38.71
C LYS A 49 -16.60 -6.56 39.81
N THR A 50 -15.51 -5.83 39.61
CA THR A 50 -14.52 -5.64 40.68
C THR A 50 -15.12 -4.81 41.82
N PRO A 51 -14.91 -5.18 43.09
CA PRO A 51 -15.47 -4.46 44.25
C PRO A 51 -15.03 -2.98 44.31
N ASP A 52 -13.75 -2.71 44.03
CA ASP A 52 -13.16 -1.39 44.27
C ASP A 52 -13.40 -0.39 43.14
N THR A 53 -13.30 -0.85 41.89
CA THR A 53 -13.31 0.04 40.71
C THR A 53 -14.60 -0.03 39.90
N LYS A 54 -15.56 -0.87 40.30
CA LYS A 54 -16.81 -1.19 39.57
C LYS A 54 -16.61 -1.62 38.10
N ARG A 55 -15.38 -1.96 37.70
CA ARG A 55 -15.05 -2.46 36.35
C ARG A 55 -15.68 -3.81 36.11
N ALA A 56 -16.16 -4.04 34.89
CA ALA A 56 -16.67 -5.33 34.48
C ALA A 56 -15.50 -6.30 34.25
N VAL A 57 -15.64 -7.54 34.75
CA VAL A 57 -14.68 -8.63 34.57
C VAL A 57 -15.25 -9.59 33.53
N LEU A 58 -14.55 -9.69 32.40
CA LEU A 58 -14.94 -10.52 31.27
C LEU A 58 -14.00 -11.71 31.11
N ARG A 59 -14.53 -12.90 30.81
CA ARG A 59 -13.77 -14.04 30.28
C ARG A 59 -13.67 -13.92 28.77
N ILE A 60 -12.44 -13.97 28.25
CA ILE A 60 -12.12 -13.98 26.83
C ILE A 60 -11.53 -15.37 26.51
N GLY A 61 -12.32 -16.26 25.91
CA GLY A 61 -11.90 -17.64 25.66
C GLY A 61 -11.76 -18.47 26.95
N ARG A 62 -10.94 -19.52 26.93
CA ARG A 62 -10.92 -20.53 28.00
C ARG A 62 -10.33 -20.05 29.34
N ASN A 63 -9.21 -19.30 29.31
CA ASN A 63 -8.43 -18.98 30.52
C ASN A 63 -7.98 -17.51 30.63
N LYS A 64 -8.48 -16.61 29.78
CA LYS A 64 -8.06 -15.20 29.79
C LYS A 64 -9.16 -14.33 30.36
N GLU A 65 -8.82 -13.43 31.26
CA GLU A 65 -9.76 -12.44 31.81
C GLU A 65 -9.34 -11.02 31.45
N ALA A 66 -10.31 -10.14 31.24
CA ALA A 66 -10.09 -8.71 31.03
C ALA A 66 -10.97 -7.89 31.96
N LYS A 67 -10.39 -6.82 32.50
CA LYS A 67 -11.08 -5.82 33.32
C LYS A 67 -11.32 -4.57 32.47
N ILE A 68 -12.57 -4.29 32.13
CA ILE A 68 -12.94 -3.17 31.24
C ILE A 68 -13.85 -2.17 31.95
N SER A 69 -13.94 -0.94 31.41
CA SER A 69 -14.99 -0.02 31.84
C SER A 69 -16.35 -0.61 31.46
N PRO A 70 -17.40 -0.47 32.28
CA PRO A 70 -18.76 -0.90 31.91
C PRO A 70 -19.23 -0.33 30.57
N ASP A 71 -18.81 0.90 30.24
CA ASP A 71 -19.18 1.59 28.98
C ASP A 71 -18.58 0.92 27.72
N LYS A 72 -17.63 -0.01 27.90
CA LYS A 72 -17.08 -0.81 26.80
C LYS A 72 -17.90 -2.07 26.50
N ILE A 73 -18.93 -2.37 27.31
CA ILE A 73 -19.92 -3.40 26.99
C ILE A 73 -20.92 -2.78 26.01
N VAL A 74 -20.91 -3.27 24.78
CA VAL A 74 -21.72 -2.76 23.67
C VAL A 74 -23.12 -3.35 23.71
N SER A 75 -23.26 -4.65 24.04
CA SER A 75 -24.56 -5.31 24.16
C SER A 75 -24.54 -6.39 25.24
N ARG A 76 -25.65 -6.50 25.97
CA ARG A 76 -25.90 -7.52 26.99
C ARG A 76 -26.99 -8.44 26.49
N THR A 77 -26.68 -9.71 26.29
CA THR A 77 -27.61 -10.64 25.62
C THR A 77 -28.65 -11.24 26.55
N GLY A 78 -28.44 -11.20 27.87
CA GLY A 78 -29.26 -11.90 28.85
C GLY A 78 -29.14 -13.43 28.82
N ILE A 79 -28.30 -13.99 27.95
CA ILE A 79 -28.09 -15.43 27.82
C ILE A 79 -27.04 -15.88 28.82
N ASN A 80 -27.43 -16.76 29.73
CA ASN A 80 -26.51 -17.39 30.67
C ASN A 80 -25.81 -18.57 30.00
N ILE A 81 -24.52 -18.73 30.26
CA ILE A 81 -23.72 -19.85 29.79
C ILE A 81 -23.40 -20.82 30.91
N THR A 82 -23.27 -22.07 30.51
CA THR A 82 -22.85 -23.18 31.36
C THR A 82 -21.48 -23.71 30.96
N SER A 83 -21.07 -23.50 29.71
CA SER A 83 -19.81 -23.96 29.15
C SER A 83 -19.19 -22.92 28.20
N SER A 84 -17.88 -23.05 27.95
CA SER A 84 -17.20 -22.22 26.93
C SER A 84 -17.64 -22.54 25.49
N GLU A 85 -18.23 -23.71 25.25
CA GLU A 85 -18.76 -24.10 23.93
C GLU A 85 -20.02 -23.31 23.57
N ASP A 86 -20.77 -22.84 24.59
CA ASP A 86 -21.97 -22.02 24.42
C ASP A 86 -21.63 -20.67 23.74
N ILE A 87 -20.47 -20.07 24.07
CA ILE A 87 -20.02 -18.82 23.41
C ILE A 87 -19.64 -19.06 21.96
N VAL A 88 -18.96 -20.17 21.67
CA VAL A 88 -18.53 -20.50 20.31
C VAL A 88 -19.74 -20.77 19.42
N SER A 89 -20.70 -21.56 19.92
CA SER A 89 -21.94 -21.84 19.20
C SER A 89 -22.77 -20.57 18.98
N PHE A 90 -22.91 -19.72 20.00
CA PHE A 90 -23.56 -18.42 19.89
C PHE A 90 -22.85 -17.51 18.87
N SER A 91 -21.53 -17.41 18.92
CA SER A 91 -20.75 -16.62 17.97
C SER A 91 -20.93 -17.09 16.53
N ASN A 92 -20.92 -18.41 16.30
CA ASN A 92 -21.15 -18.97 14.96
C ASN A 92 -22.56 -18.64 14.46
N LYS A 93 -23.57 -18.75 15.33
CA LYS A 93 -24.96 -18.40 15.01
C LYS A 93 -25.10 -16.91 14.68
N CYS A 94 -24.50 -16.01 15.46
CA CYS A 94 -24.49 -14.58 15.18
C CYS A 94 -23.81 -14.25 13.84
N ASN A 95 -22.68 -14.89 13.52
CA ASN A 95 -21.98 -14.69 12.25
C ASN A 95 -22.79 -15.20 11.05
N GLN A 96 -23.48 -16.34 11.20
CA GLN A 96 -24.40 -16.86 10.18
C GLN A 96 -25.55 -15.89 9.93
N ILE A 97 -26.19 -15.41 11.01
CA ILE A 97 -27.27 -14.42 10.92
C ILE A 97 -26.75 -13.13 10.27
N ALA A 98 -25.62 -12.60 10.73
CA ALA A 98 -25.01 -11.39 10.19
C ALA A 98 -24.79 -11.48 8.68
N SER A 99 -24.36 -12.64 8.18
CA SER A 99 -24.13 -12.87 6.74
C SER A 99 -25.42 -12.92 5.91
N SER A 100 -26.57 -13.17 6.55
CA SER A 100 -27.89 -13.25 5.90
C SER A 100 -28.78 -12.03 6.11
N LEU A 101 -28.42 -11.11 7.01
CA LEU A 101 -29.21 -9.93 7.33
C LEU A 101 -29.20 -8.92 6.18
N ASN A 102 -30.38 -8.46 5.78
CA ASN A 102 -30.54 -7.44 4.75
C ASN A 102 -30.49 -6.03 5.35
N ILE A 103 -29.27 -5.55 5.65
CA ILE A 103 -29.07 -4.23 6.28
C ILE A 103 -29.51 -3.08 5.37
N SER A 104 -29.47 -3.24 4.04
CA SER A 104 -29.93 -2.20 3.13
C SER A 104 -31.44 -1.98 3.21
N GLU A 105 -32.23 -3.05 3.37
CA GLU A 105 -33.68 -2.95 3.51
C GLU A 105 -34.07 -2.29 4.84
N ALA A 106 -33.41 -2.66 5.94
CA ALA A 106 -33.60 -1.98 7.22
C ALA A 106 -33.20 -0.49 7.15
N TRP A 107 -32.16 -0.16 6.38
CA TRP A 107 -31.78 1.22 6.14
C TRP A 107 -32.85 2.01 5.37
N GLU A 108 -33.44 1.42 4.32
CA GLU A 108 -34.52 2.06 3.56
C GLU A 108 -35.75 2.36 4.43
N LEU A 109 -36.08 1.44 5.35
CA LEU A 109 -37.20 1.61 6.29
C LEU A 109 -36.93 2.68 7.36
N LEU A 110 -35.67 2.85 7.77
CA LEU A 110 -35.25 3.73 8.88
C LEU A 110 -34.60 5.04 8.40
N LEU A 111 -34.61 5.30 7.10
CA LEU A 111 -33.89 6.42 6.48
C LEU A 111 -34.35 7.80 6.99
N ASP A 112 -35.64 7.96 7.24
CA ASP A 112 -36.25 9.22 7.69
C ASP A 112 -36.06 9.48 9.20
N GLU A 113 -35.42 8.56 9.93
CA GLU A 113 -35.18 8.71 11.35
C GLU A 113 -33.89 9.50 11.65
N GLU A 114 -34.04 10.79 11.97
CA GLU A 114 -32.90 11.66 12.34
C GLU A 114 -32.29 11.38 13.73
N ARG A 115 -32.87 10.41 14.46
CA ARG A 115 -32.46 10.05 15.83
C ARG A 115 -31.42 8.93 15.83
N VAL A 116 -30.87 8.66 17.02
CA VAL A 116 -30.05 7.48 17.26
C VAL A 116 -30.97 6.26 17.39
N LEU A 117 -30.66 5.23 16.62
CA LEU A 117 -31.30 3.92 16.58
C LEU A 117 -30.54 2.92 17.43
N THR A 118 -31.25 2.00 18.06
CA THR A 118 -30.67 0.86 18.75
C THR A 118 -30.44 -0.30 17.78
N ALA A 119 -29.54 -1.21 18.14
CA ALA A 119 -29.34 -2.45 17.36
C ALA A 119 -30.61 -3.32 17.31
N ASP A 120 -31.46 -3.21 18.32
CA ASP A 120 -32.75 -3.91 18.39
C ASP A 120 -33.69 -3.42 17.29
N GLU A 121 -33.89 -2.11 17.18
CA GLU A 121 -34.75 -1.49 16.15
C GLU A 121 -34.26 -1.81 14.72
N ILE A 122 -32.95 -1.83 14.51
CA ILE A 122 -32.37 -2.23 13.22
C ILE A 122 -32.60 -3.73 12.96
N ALA A 123 -32.46 -4.58 13.98
CA ALA A 123 -32.72 -6.01 13.85
C ALA A 123 -34.20 -6.30 13.55
N ASP A 124 -35.12 -5.59 14.21
CA ASP A 124 -36.58 -5.69 14.00
C ASP A 124 -36.94 -5.30 12.57
N SER A 125 -36.28 -4.28 12.03
CA SER A 125 -36.48 -3.84 10.63
C SER A 125 -35.93 -4.83 9.60
N CYS A 126 -35.01 -5.74 9.99
CA CYS A 126 -34.45 -6.75 9.10
C CYS A 126 -35.26 -8.07 9.07
N ILE A 127 -36.14 -8.32 10.05
CA ILE A 127 -36.69 -9.67 10.31
C ILE A 127 -38.20 -9.59 10.51
N ALA A 128 -38.96 -10.43 9.81
CA ALA A 128 -40.42 -10.49 9.93
C ALA A 128 -40.94 -11.20 11.21
N HIS A 129 -40.05 -11.56 12.13
CA HIS A 129 -40.30 -12.41 13.30
C HIS A 129 -39.60 -11.83 14.54
N HIS A 130 -39.87 -12.40 15.71
CA HIS A 130 -39.33 -11.92 16.97
C HIS A 130 -37.80 -11.77 16.94
N VAL A 131 -37.31 -10.57 17.29
CA VAL A 131 -35.90 -10.28 17.48
C VAL A 131 -35.36 -11.04 18.70
N TYR A 132 -34.35 -11.86 18.48
CA TYR A 132 -33.60 -12.55 19.54
C TYR A 132 -32.23 -11.91 19.76
N PRO A 133 -31.57 -12.10 20.92
CA PRO A 133 -30.27 -11.49 21.22
C PRO A 133 -29.17 -11.77 20.18
N GLU A 134 -29.21 -12.92 19.50
CA GLU A 134 -28.32 -13.24 18.38
C GLU A 134 -28.40 -12.23 17.25
N HIS A 135 -29.61 -11.74 16.93
CA HIS A 135 -29.84 -10.79 15.84
C HIS A 135 -29.29 -9.41 16.20
N ILE A 136 -29.49 -8.97 17.45
CA ILE A 136 -28.96 -7.71 17.96
C ILE A 136 -27.42 -7.73 17.88
N VAL A 137 -26.79 -8.83 18.31
CA VAL A 137 -25.33 -9.01 18.18
C VAL A 137 -24.92 -9.04 16.72
N ALA A 138 -25.65 -9.74 15.86
CA ALA A 138 -25.36 -9.82 14.43
C ALA A 138 -25.37 -8.43 13.76
N VAL A 139 -26.33 -7.55 14.10
CA VAL A 139 -26.38 -6.16 13.64
C VAL A 139 -25.11 -5.38 14.04
N HIS A 140 -24.67 -5.52 15.29
CA HIS A 140 -23.41 -4.89 15.71
C HIS A 140 -22.19 -5.40 14.92
N LEU A 141 -22.14 -6.69 14.61
CA LEU A 141 -21.04 -7.29 13.87
C LEU A 141 -21.02 -6.79 12.41
N ILE A 142 -22.15 -6.82 11.71
CA ILE A 142 -22.21 -6.43 10.29
C ILE A 142 -21.94 -4.93 10.09
N ILE A 143 -22.54 -4.05 10.91
CA ILE A 143 -22.30 -2.61 10.80
C ILE A 143 -20.84 -2.27 11.16
N SER A 144 -20.26 -2.95 12.14
CA SER A 144 -18.85 -2.75 12.49
C SER A 144 -17.89 -3.22 11.40
N SER A 145 -18.24 -4.25 10.63
CA SER A 145 -17.41 -4.74 9.51
C SER A 145 -17.63 -3.97 8.22
N ASP A 146 -18.86 -3.53 7.96
CA ASP A 146 -19.25 -2.78 6.78
C ASP A 146 -20.20 -1.62 7.16
N PRO A 147 -19.67 -0.44 7.52
CA PRO A 147 -20.46 0.73 7.95
C PRO A 147 -21.04 1.53 6.76
N MET A 148 -21.54 0.83 5.74
CA MET A 148 -22.05 1.42 4.50
C MET A 148 -23.37 2.18 4.68
N TYR A 149 -24.32 1.59 5.42
CA TYR A 149 -25.68 2.13 5.57
C TYR A 149 -25.90 2.80 6.93
N PHE A 150 -25.24 2.32 7.97
CA PHE A 150 -25.34 2.85 9.33
C PHE A 150 -23.98 3.27 9.83
N GLU A 151 -23.94 4.41 10.51
CA GLU A 151 -22.77 4.91 11.22
C GLU A 151 -22.92 4.63 12.72
N GLN A 152 -21.82 4.19 13.34
CA GLN A 152 -21.81 3.93 14.78
C GLN A 152 -21.66 5.24 15.57
N ASP A 153 -22.61 5.51 16.48
CA ASP A 153 -22.59 6.62 17.43
C ASP A 153 -22.31 6.09 18.85
N LYS A 154 -22.07 6.97 19.83
CA LYS A 154 -21.73 6.61 21.22
C LYS A 154 -22.77 5.74 21.91
N HIS A 155 -24.04 5.86 21.51
CA HIS A 155 -25.18 5.22 22.17
C HIS A 155 -26.02 4.35 21.22
N GLY A 156 -25.56 4.09 20.00
CA GLY A 156 -26.33 3.33 19.01
C GLY A 156 -25.81 3.56 17.60
N PHE A 157 -26.74 3.71 16.66
CA PHE A 157 -26.46 3.86 15.24
C PHE A 157 -27.26 5.00 14.64
N ARG A 158 -26.74 5.59 13.57
CA ARG A 158 -27.45 6.58 12.77
C ARG A 158 -27.52 6.08 11.33
N ALA A 159 -28.72 6.09 10.74
CA ALA A 159 -28.87 5.82 9.32
C ALA A 159 -28.12 6.90 8.53
N ARG A 160 -27.28 6.49 7.57
CA ARG A 160 -26.62 7.43 6.65
C ARG A 160 -27.64 7.97 5.67
N SER A 161 -27.48 9.21 5.23
CA SER A 161 -28.35 9.78 4.20
C SER A 161 -28.16 9.07 2.86
N SER A 162 -29.15 9.14 1.97
CA SER A 162 -29.03 8.63 0.60
C SER A 162 -27.88 9.26 -0.18
N SER A 163 -27.49 10.51 0.12
CA SER A 163 -26.30 11.13 -0.47
C SER A 163 -25.01 10.48 0.02
N GLN A 164 -24.88 10.24 1.33
CA GLN A 164 -23.72 9.58 1.92
C GLN A 164 -23.55 8.14 1.40
N VAL A 165 -24.63 7.36 1.32
CA VAL A 165 -24.57 5.98 0.78
C VAL A 165 -24.18 5.99 -0.69
N LYS A 166 -24.71 6.92 -1.50
CA LYS A 166 -24.30 7.08 -2.91
C LYS A 166 -22.82 7.41 -3.05
N GLU A 167 -22.29 8.32 -2.22
CA GLU A 167 -20.87 8.65 -2.22
C GLU A 167 -19.99 7.44 -1.88
N ILE A 168 -20.40 6.62 -0.90
CA ILE A 168 -19.72 5.38 -0.54
C ILE A 168 -19.74 4.38 -1.72
N LEU A 169 -20.88 4.20 -2.38
CA LEU A 169 -21.01 3.34 -3.55
C LEU A 169 -20.10 3.77 -4.70
N ILE A 170 -20.14 5.05 -5.06
CA ILE A 170 -19.29 5.62 -6.12
C ILE A 170 -17.80 5.41 -5.78
N SER A 171 -17.42 5.63 -4.52
CA SER A 171 -16.06 5.40 -4.05
C SER A 171 -15.64 3.93 -4.17
N ARG A 172 -16.50 2.99 -3.77
CA ARG A 172 -16.26 1.55 -3.90
C ARG A 172 -16.13 1.11 -5.36
N GLU A 173 -17.04 1.54 -6.21
CA GLU A 173 -17.00 1.26 -7.65
C GLU A 173 -15.71 1.78 -8.28
N ARG A 174 -15.29 2.99 -7.92
CA ARG A 174 -14.02 3.56 -8.40
C ARG A 174 -12.82 2.73 -7.96
N LEU A 175 -12.75 2.34 -6.68
CA LEU A 175 -11.65 1.51 -6.16
C LEU A 175 -11.64 0.12 -6.80
N ALA A 176 -12.80 -0.51 -6.96
CA ALA A 176 -12.94 -1.79 -7.65
C ALA A 176 -12.51 -1.69 -9.11
N LYS A 177 -12.85 -0.59 -9.79
CA LYS A 177 -12.41 -0.34 -11.18
C LYS A 177 -10.90 -0.16 -11.28
N ILE A 178 -10.30 0.58 -10.35
CA ILE A 178 -8.84 0.73 -10.25
C ILE A 178 -8.16 -0.64 -10.06
N GLU A 179 -8.65 -1.43 -9.10
CA GLU A 179 -8.09 -2.75 -8.82
C GLU A 179 -8.24 -3.71 -10.00
N GLN A 180 -9.38 -3.66 -10.70
CA GLN A 180 -9.61 -4.42 -11.92
C GLN A 180 -8.65 -3.99 -13.03
N ASP A 181 -8.51 -2.68 -13.27
CA ASP A 181 -7.61 -2.14 -14.29
C ASP A 181 -6.15 -2.56 -14.05
N GLU A 182 -5.68 -2.53 -12.80
CA GLU A 182 -4.35 -3.01 -12.40
C GLU A 182 -4.18 -4.51 -12.63
N THR A 183 -5.18 -5.30 -12.23
CA THR A 183 -5.16 -6.76 -12.35
C THR A 183 -5.14 -7.17 -13.83
N ASP A 184 -5.94 -6.51 -14.66
CA ASP A 184 -6.02 -6.76 -16.11
C ASP A 184 -4.71 -6.39 -16.80
N LEU A 185 -4.09 -5.26 -16.40
CA LEU A 185 -2.78 -4.87 -16.91
C LEU A 185 -1.71 -5.91 -16.56
N LEU A 186 -1.58 -6.27 -15.28
CA LEU A 186 -0.59 -7.25 -14.83
C LEU A 186 -0.80 -8.60 -15.51
N THR A 187 -2.06 -9.07 -15.61
CA THR A 187 -2.39 -10.32 -16.28
C THR A 187 -2.00 -10.31 -17.77
N SER A 188 -2.13 -9.15 -18.42
CA SER A 188 -1.73 -8.98 -19.82
C SER A 188 -0.20 -8.99 -19.98
N LEU A 189 0.52 -8.24 -19.13
CA LEU A 189 1.97 -8.19 -19.13
C LEU A 189 2.61 -9.56 -18.85
N GLU A 190 2.07 -10.33 -17.90
CA GLU A 190 2.52 -11.70 -17.61
C GLU A 190 2.37 -12.64 -18.83
N LYS A 191 1.39 -12.37 -19.71
CA LYS A 191 1.21 -13.08 -20.98
C LYS A 191 2.11 -12.55 -22.10
N GLY A 192 2.87 -11.49 -21.87
CA GLY A 192 3.68 -10.83 -22.89
C GLY A 192 2.86 -9.95 -23.84
N LEU A 193 1.75 -9.39 -23.36
CA LEU A 193 0.84 -8.57 -24.16
C LEU A 193 0.66 -7.20 -23.53
N ILE A 194 0.60 -6.16 -24.36
CA ILE A 194 0.11 -4.84 -23.98
C ILE A 194 -1.33 -4.71 -24.52
N PRO A 195 -2.32 -4.37 -23.69
CA PRO A 195 -3.67 -4.07 -24.16
C PRO A 195 -3.65 -2.98 -25.26
N GLU A 196 -4.41 -3.17 -26.35
CA GLU A 196 -4.45 -2.23 -27.49
C GLU A 196 -4.89 -0.82 -27.07
N SER A 197 -5.76 -0.72 -26.06
CA SER A 197 -6.21 0.55 -25.48
C SER A 197 -6.08 0.52 -23.96
N LEU A 198 -5.08 1.22 -23.44
CA LEU A 198 -4.87 1.38 -22.00
C LEU A 198 -5.78 2.50 -21.46
N THR A 199 -6.39 2.27 -20.29
CA THR A 199 -7.00 3.37 -19.53
C THR A 199 -5.91 4.30 -19.00
N GLN A 200 -6.28 5.53 -18.62
CA GLN A 200 -5.33 6.46 -17.99
C GLN A 200 -4.64 5.84 -16.76
N HIS A 201 -5.40 5.14 -15.92
CA HIS A 201 -4.87 4.47 -14.75
C HIS A 201 -3.90 3.34 -15.11
N GLN A 202 -4.19 2.59 -16.18
CA GLN A 202 -3.29 1.53 -16.66
C GLN A 202 -1.99 2.11 -17.23
N MET A 203 -2.04 3.24 -17.95
CA MET A 203 -0.83 3.92 -18.42
C MET A 203 0.04 4.38 -17.24
N GLU A 204 -0.57 5.01 -16.22
CA GLU A 204 0.14 5.43 -15.00
C GLU A 204 0.73 4.22 -14.24
N SER A 205 0.01 3.09 -14.21
CA SER A 205 0.50 1.87 -13.57
C SER A 205 1.65 1.22 -14.35
N LEU A 206 1.56 1.21 -15.68
CA LEU A 206 2.63 0.73 -16.56
C LEU A 206 3.91 1.57 -16.40
N ASP A 207 3.75 2.89 -16.33
CA ASP A 207 4.85 3.83 -16.05
C ASP A 207 5.52 3.51 -14.71
N HIS A 208 4.75 3.33 -13.63
CA HIS A 208 5.31 2.91 -12.34
C HIS A 208 6.08 1.59 -12.40
N ILE A 209 5.61 0.61 -13.19
CA ILE A 209 6.29 -0.68 -13.35
C ILE A 209 7.59 -0.50 -14.17
N ARG A 210 7.56 0.29 -15.24
CA ARG A 210 8.75 0.60 -16.07
C ARG A 210 9.82 1.32 -15.26
N GLU A 211 9.45 2.43 -14.62
CA GLU A 211 10.38 3.22 -13.81
C GLU A 211 11.00 2.40 -12.68
N PHE A 212 10.23 1.48 -12.09
CA PHE A 212 10.77 0.56 -11.08
C PHE A 212 11.68 -0.51 -11.67
N ALA A 213 11.39 -1.05 -12.86
CA ALA A 213 12.30 -1.98 -13.53
C ALA A 213 13.67 -1.33 -13.78
N ILE A 214 13.67 -0.08 -14.22
CA ILE A 214 14.87 0.69 -14.54
C ILE A 214 15.58 1.14 -13.26
N HIS A 215 14.93 1.93 -12.41
CA HIS A 215 15.61 2.59 -11.28
C HIS A 215 15.57 1.79 -9.97
N GLY A 216 14.78 0.72 -9.88
CA GLY A 216 14.66 -0.08 -8.66
C GLY A 216 14.19 0.75 -7.47
N ASP A 217 14.86 0.58 -6.33
CA ASP A 217 14.53 1.29 -5.09
C ASP A 217 14.83 2.80 -5.15
N ASP A 218 15.67 3.26 -6.09
CA ASP A 218 15.95 4.70 -6.30
C ASP A 218 14.77 5.43 -6.98
N TYR A 219 13.81 4.69 -7.53
CA TYR A 219 12.57 5.28 -8.03
C TYR A 219 11.75 5.90 -6.90
N LYS A 220 11.40 7.19 -7.02
CA LYS A 220 10.65 7.94 -5.99
C LYS A 220 9.33 7.29 -5.56
N ARG A 221 8.70 6.50 -6.45
CA ARG A 221 7.44 5.79 -6.16
C ARG A 221 7.63 4.26 -6.17
N SER A 222 8.82 3.78 -5.82
CA SER A 222 9.15 2.35 -5.76
C SER A 222 8.16 1.54 -4.91
N ILE A 223 7.71 2.07 -3.77
CA ILE A 223 6.72 1.41 -2.90
C ILE A 223 5.42 1.10 -3.66
N ARG A 224 4.90 2.06 -4.43
CA ARG A 224 3.66 1.91 -5.20
C ARG A 224 3.82 0.85 -6.30
N ALA A 225 4.96 0.86 -7.00
CA ALA A 225 5.26 -0.16 -8.01
C ALA A 225 5.40 -1.56 -7.38
N GLN A 226 6.04 -1.67 -6.22
CA GLN A 226 6.15 -2.93 -5.49
C GLN A 226 4.79 -3.43 -4.99
N GLU A 227 3.89 -2.55 -4.54
CA GLU A 227 2.52 -2.92 -4.14
C GLU A 227 1.72 -3.49 -5.32
N LEU A 228 1.83 -2.87 -6.51
CA LEU A 228 1.26 -3.39 -7.75
C LEU A 228 1.79 -4.80 -8.05
N LEU A 229 3.12 -4.94 -8.11
CA LEU A 229 3.77 -6.17 -8.54
C LEU A 229 3.60 -7.34 -7.55
N LYS A 230 3.48 -7.06 -6.23
CA LYS A 230 3.21 -8.10 -5.22
C LYS A 230 1.87 -8.80 -5.40
N ARG A 231 0.93 -8.20 -6.14
CA ARG A 231 -0.39 -8.80 -6.41
C ARG A 231 -0.32 -9.90 -7.47
N SER A 232 0.61 -9.81 -8.43
CA SER A 232 0.79 -10.81 -9.49
C SER A 232 1.94 -11.77 -9.24
N ALA A 233 3.01 -11.33 -8.56
CA ALA A 233 4.21 -12.12 -8.36
C ALA A 233 4.04 -13.18 -7.26
N THR A 234 4.27 -14.45 -7.60
CA THR A 234 4.28 -15.58 -6.66
C THR A 234 5.61 -15.75 -5.90
N GLY A 235 6.49 -14.75 -5.94
CA GLY A 235 7.89 -14.84 -5.54
C GLY A 235 8.32 -13.91 -4.39
N LYS A 236 9.64 -13.88 -4.13
CA LYS A 236 10.25 -13.04 -3.09
C LYS A 236 10.31 -11.57 -3.54
N VAL A 237 10.06 -10.65 -2.60
CA VAL A 237 10.14 -9.19 -2.83
C VAL A 237 11.47 -8.75 -3.44
N SER A 238 12.57 -9.42 -3.08
CA SER A 238 13.91 -9.14 -3.61
C SER A 238 14.09 -9.42 -5.11
N GLN A 239 13.11 -10.03 -5.76
CA GLN A 239 13.13 -10.34 -7.20
C GLN A 239 12.16 -9.47 -8.01
N LEU A 240 11.42 -8.56 -7.37
CA LEU A 240 10.38 -7.78 -8.05
C LEU A 240 10.93 -6.90 -9.17
N GLN A 241 12.09 -6.25 -8.98
CA GLN A 241 12.69 -5.41 -10.01
C GLN A 241 13.07 -6.23 -11.25
N ARG A 242 13.70 -7.38 -11.04
CA ARG A 242 14.07 -8.31 -12.12
C ARG A 242 12.83 -8.84 -12.83
N HIS A 243 11.82 -9.26 -12.05
CA HIS A 243 10.55 -9.72 -12.59
C HIS A 243 9.86 -8.64 -13.44
N SER A 244 9.82 -7.38 -12.95
CA SER A 244 9.25 -6.28 -13.72
C SER A 244 9.99 -6.04 -15.05
N PHE A 245 11.31 -6.16 -15.06
CA PHE A 245 12.08 -6.06 -16.30
C PHE A 245 11.72 -7.22 -17.26
N GLU A 246 11.73 -8.46 -16.77
CA GLU A 246 11.44 -9.65 -17.58
C GLU A 246 10.02 -9.61 -18.21
N ILE A 247 8.99 -9.20 -17.47
CA ILE A 247 7.63 -9.08 -18.02
C ILE A 247 7.50 -7.94 -19.04
N LEU A 248 8.22 -6.83 -18.85
CA LEU A 248 8.20 -5.70 -19.77
C LEU A 248 8.94 -6.02 -21.06
N VAL A 249 10.07 -6.75 -20.99
CA VAL A 249 10.78 -7.27 -22.17
C VAL A 249 9.88 -8.25 -22.92
N LYS A 250 9.25 -9.19 -22.21
CA LYS A 250 8.31 -10.14 -22.81
C LYS A 250 7.13 -9.45 -23.50
N ALA A 251 6.65 -8.34 -22.95
CA ALA A 251 5.57 -7.53 -23.52
C ALA A 251 6.03 -6.57 -24.63
N GLY A 252 7.33 -6.47 -24.90
CA GLY A 252 7.91 -5.56 -25.89
C GLY A 252 7.89 -4.08 -25.48
N VAL A 253 7.76 -3.79 -24.18
CA VAL A 253 7.87 -2.42 -23.64
C VAL A 253 9.32 -1.99 -23.48
N LEU A 254 10.18 -2.95 -23.10
CA LEU A 254 11.62 -2.78 -23.00
C LEU A 254 12.32 -3.78 -23.94
N ALA A 255 13.54 -3.47 -24.35
CA ALA A 255 14.39 -4.42 -25.06
C ALA A 255 15.20 -5.28 -24.08
N GLU A 256 15.59 -6.49 -24.48
CA GLU A 256 16.43 -7.39 -23.66
C GLU A 256 17.79 -6.76 -23.33
N ASP A 257 18.40 -6.13 -24.33
CA ASP A 257 19.69 -5.46 -24.25
C ASP A 257 19.54 -3.92 -24.16
N GLU A 258 18.46 -3.44 -23.53
CA GLU A 258 18.27 -1.99 -23.38
C GLU A 258 19.35 -1.38 -22.47
N PRO A 259 20.07 -0.32 -22.89
CA PRO A 259 21.16 0.27 -22.11
C PRO A 259 20.62 1.09 -20.94
N LEU A 260 20.12 0.42 -19.91
CA LEU A 260 19.45 1.02 -18.75
C LEU A 260 20.32 2.01 -18.00
N GLU A 261 21.64 1.83 -18.03
CA GLU A 261 22.65 2.67 -17.38
C GLU A 261 22.65 4.08 -17.97
N VAL A 262 22.40 4.22 -19.27
CA VAL A 262 22.32 5.52 -19.95
C VAL A 262 21.11 6.29 -19.44
N GLU A 263 19.95 5.62 -19.34
CA GLU A 263 18.73 6.21 -18.80
C GLU A 263 18.86 6.53 -17.30
N ARG A 264 19.41 5.61 -16.51
CA ARG A 264 19.68 5.82 -15.07
C ARG A 264 20.59 7.01 -14.82
N ALA A 265 21.58 7.23 -15.68
CA ALA A 265 22.47 8.38 -15.61
C ALA A 265 21.82 9.68 -16.12
N GLY A 266 20.62 9.61 -16.70
CA GLY A 266 19.93 10.76 -17.29
C GLY A 266 20.63 11.30 -18.54
N ILE A 267 21.35 10.44 -19.25
CA ILE A 267 22.09 10.81 -20.46
C ILE A 267 21.11 10.87 -21.62
N SER A 268 20.96 12.05 -22.21
CA SER A 268 20.06 12.28 -23.35
C SER A 268 20.66 11.71 -24.62
N THR A 269 19.97 10.76 -25.25
CA THR A 269 20.35 10.19 -26.55
C THR A 269 19.77 10.96 -27.74
N ALA A 270 18.71 11.76 -27.53
CA ALA A 270 18.07 12.56 -28.58
C ALA A 270 18.54 14.02 -28.56
N PHE A 271 18.57 14.65 -29.75
CA PHE A 271 18.79 16.10 -29.91
C PHE A 271 17.47 16.86 -29.86
N SER A 272 17.51 18.10 -29.35
CA SER A 272 16.33 18.96 -29.28
C SER A 272 15.97 19.58 -30.64
N ASN A 273 14.70 19.97 -30.82
CA ASN A 273 14.26 20.61 -32.07
C ASN A 273 15.06 21.88 -32.43
N PRO A 274 15.39 22.79 -31.51
CA PRO A 274 16.23 23.95 -31.83
C PRO A 274 17.59 23.57 -32.43
N VAL A 275 18.25 22.56 -31.85
CA VAL A 275 19.52 22.02 -32.38
C VAL A 275 19.33 21.49 -33.80
N MET A 276 18.27 20.72 -34.04
CA MET A 276 17.98 20.16 -35.37
C MET A 276 17.65 21.22 -36.43
N GLU A 277 17.04 22.34 -36.04
CA GLU A 277 16.74 23.46 -36.94
C GLU A 277 17.98 24.30 -37.24
N GLU A 278 18.89 24.50 -36.27
CA GLU A 278 20.16 25.18 -36.51
C GLU A 278 20.99 24.43 -37.57
N ILE A 279 21.11 23.10 -37.44
CA ILE A 279 21.83 22.25 -38.40
C ILE A 279 21.32 22.45 -39.84
N LYS A 280 20.00 22.52 -40.04
CA LYS A 280 19.40 22.68 -41.38
C LYS A 280 19.70 24.02 -42.03
N ASN A 281 19.92 25.06 -41.22
CA ASN A 281 20.11 26.42 -41.68
C ASN A 281 21.60 26.80 -41.79
N SER A 282 22.51 25.92 -41.39
CA SER A 282 23.95 26.13 -41.53
C SER A 282 24.35 26.17 -43.02
N ILE A 283 24.86 27.32 -43.46
CA ILE A 283 25.38 27.53 -44.82
C ILE A 283 26.91 27.47 -44.73
N HIS A 284 27.54 26.58 -45.48
CA HIS A 284 29.00 26.49 -45.55
C HIS A 284 29.52 27.41 -46.66
N GLN A 285 30.25 28.45 -46.29
CA GLN A 285 30.98 29.27 -47.25
C GLN A 285 32.31 29.68 -46.63
N ASN A 286 33.39 28.97 -47.00
CA ASN A 286 34.73 29.37 -46.62
C ASN A 286 35.64 29.52 -47.85
N ASP A 287 35.60 30.71 -48.46
CA ASP A 287 36.50 31.08 -49.56
C ASP A 287 37.90 31.53 -49.07
N LEU A 288 38.16 31.50 -47.75
CA LEU A 288 39.37 32.04 -47.13
C LEU A 288 40.39 30.96 -46.69
N MET A 289 40.08 29.67 -46.83
CA MET A 289 40.98 28.59 -46.42
C MET A 289 42.09 28.31 -47.45
N MET A 290 43.29 27.98 -46.95
CA MET A 290 44.39 27.51 -47.78
C MET A 290 44.05 26.14 -48.35
N ASN A 291 44.05 26.01 -49.69
CA ASN A 291 43.77 24.74 -50.34
C ASN A 291 44.99 23.80 -50.28
N LEU A 292 44.90 22.75 -49.47
CA LEU A 292 45.93 21.70 -49.31
C LEU A 292 45.55 20.37 -49.97
N THR A 293 44.49 20.33 -50.78
CA THR A 293 43.95 19.07 -51.37
C THR A 293 44.91 18.34 -52.30
N ALA A 294 45.99 19.00 -52.76
CA ALA A 294 47.04 18.39 -53.57
C ALA A 294 48.07 17.59 -52.75
N ILE A 295 48.12 17.77 -51.43
CA ILE A 295 49.06 17.08 -50.55
C ILE A 295 48.44 15.74 -50.13
N PRO A 296 49.16 14.61 -50.23
CA PRO A 296 48.69 13.34 -49.68
C PRO A 296 48.43 13.45 -48.17
N THR A 297 47.23 13.05 -47.76
CA THR A 297 46.75 13.14 -46.37
C THR A 297 46.26 11.78 -45.91
N PHE A 298 46.62 11.41 -44.69
CA PHE A 298 46.32 10.11 -44.09
C PHE A 298 45.63 10.31 -42.75
N THR A 299 44.67 9.44 -42.43
CA THR A 299 44.16 9.22 -41.08
C THR A 299 44.51 7.79 -40.67
N ILE A 300 44.63 7.51 -39.36
CA ILE A 300 44.93 6.18 -38.83
C ILE A 300 43.91 5.90 -37.74
N ASP A 301 42.90 5.11 -38.09
CA ASP A 301 41.73 4.84 -37.27
C ASP A 301 41.40 3.34 -37.29
N ASP A 302 40.56 2.91 -36.34
CA ASP A 302 39.97 1.57 -36.37
C ASP A 302 38.87 1.49 -37.45
N ASP A 303 38.56 0.28 -37.91
CA ASP A 303 37.61 0.03 -39.02
C ASP A 303 36.19 0.57 -38.74
N GLY A 304 35.81 0.66 -37.45
CA GLY A 304 34.51 1.16 -37.00
C GLY A 304 34.47 2.65 -36.63
N THR A 305 35.57 3.40 -36.75
CA THR A 305 35.59 4.82 -36.39
C THR A 305 34.71 5.64 -37.34
N LEU A 306 33.72 6.36 -36.78
CA LEU A 306 32.79 7.19 -37.54
C LEU A 306 33.24 8.65 -37.62
N ASP A 307 33.90 9.12 -36.59
CA ASP A 307 34.35 10.49 -36.34
C ASP A 307 35.87 10.58 -36.53
N ARG A 308 36.28 10.99 -37.73
CA ARG A 308 37.70 11.17 -38.10
C ARG A 308 38.07 12.63 -37.93
N ASP A 309 38.56 12.96 -36.73
CA ASP A 309 38.80 14.35 -36.33
C ASP A 309 40.21 14.85 -36.67
N ASP A 310 41.15 13.94 -36.97
CA ASP A 310 42.53 14.27 -37.26
C ASP A 310 43.07 13.58 -38.52
N ALA A 311 44.02 14.26 -39.16
CA ALA A 311 44.77 13.75 -40.28
C ALA A 311 46.18 14.32 -40.29
N PHE A 312 47.08 13.71 -41.04
CA PHE A 312 48.43 14.23 -41.22
C PHE A 312 48.94 14.12 -42.65
N SER A 313 49.89 15.01 -42.98
CA SER A 313 50.63 15.01 -44.23
C SER A 313 52.11 15.25 -43.99
N LEU A 314 52.96 14.72 -44.87
CA LEU A 314 54.40 14.98 -44.86
C LEU A 314 54.80 15.61 -46.20
N GLU A 315 55.26 16.85 -46.18
CA GLU A 315 55.70 17.58 -47.38
C GLU A 315 57.00 18.34 -47.11
N ASN A 316 58.01 18.16 -47.98
CA ASN A 316 59.29 18.88 -47.91
C ASN A 316 60.01 18.81 -46.55
N GLY A 317 59.83 17.72 -45.81
CA GLY A 317 60.40 17.54 -44.46
C GLY A 317 59.59 18.19 -43.33
N SER A 318 58.45 18.80 -43.64
CA SER A 318 57.48 19.34 -42.67
C SER A 318 56.33 18.37 -42.43
N LEU A 319 56.00 18.14 -41.17
CA LEU A 319 54.80 17.42 -40.74
C LEU A 319 53.65 18.42 -40.56
N TRP A 320 52.55 18.16 -41.25
CA TRP A 320 51.29 18.91 -41.10
C TRP A 320 50.31 18.06 -40.31
N ILE A 321 49.69 18.65 -39.29
CA ILE A 321 48.60 18.05 -38.52
C ILE A 321 47.34 18.83 -38.87
N HIS A 322 46.35 18.15 -39.41
CA HIS A 322 45.05 18.70 -39.79
C HIS A 322 44.04 18.24 -38.74
N VAL A 323 43.28 19.18 -38.19
CA VAL A 323 42.20 18.90 -37.23
C VAL A 323 40.91 19.40 -37.85
N THR A 324 39.84 18.62 -37.74
CA THR A 324 38.52 18.97 -38.26
C THR A 324 38.06 20.31 -37.68
N ASP A 325 37.74 21.25 -38.56
CA ASP A 325 37.24 22.56 -38.18
C ASP A 325 35.71 22.53 -38.02
N MET A 326 35.26 22.50 -36.77
CA MET A 326 33.83 22.56 -36.44
C MET A 326 33.32 23.99 -36.23
N THR A 327 34.18 25.01 -36.33
CA THR A 327 33.81 26.40 -35.98
C THR A 327 32.82 27.02 -36.96
N GLU A 328 32.76 26.51 -38.21
CA GLU A 328 31.73 26.92 -39.19
C GLU A 328 30.37 26.30 -38.92
N LEU A 329 30.35 25.12 -38.29
CA LEU A 329 29.15 24.36 -38.00
C LEU A 329 28.54 24.74 -36.66
N VAL A 330 29.39 25.11 -35.71
CA VAL A 330 29.02 25.38 -34.32
C VAL A 330 29.27 26.85 -34.03
N SER A 331 28.21 27.66 -34.15
CA SER A 331 28.28 29.08 -33.81
C SER A 331 28.35 29.27 -32.28
N GLU A 332 29.27 30.11 -31.80
CA GLU A 332 29.39 30.44 -30.38
C GLU A 332 28.06 30.97 -29.81
N GLY A 333 27.58 30.36 -28.73
CA GLY A 333 26.28 30.69 -28.13
C GLY A 333 25.05 30.19 -28.88
N GLY A 334 25.24 29.45 -29.98
CA GLY A 334 24.20 28.73 -30.71
C GLY A 334 23.58 27.60 -29.88
N ASP A 335 22.55 26.95 -30.41
CA ASP A 335 21.89 25.82 -29.75
C ASP A 335 22.74 24.54 -29.86
N ILE A 336 23.45 24.33 -30.97
CA ILE A 336 24.46 23.25 -31.11
C ILE A 336 25.57 23.42 -30.07
N ASP A 337 26.11 24.63 -29.89
CA ASP A 337 27.18 24.92 -28.92
C ASP A 337 26.73 24.65 -27.48
N LYS A 338 25.53 25.13 -27.10
CA LYS A 338 24.95 24.85 -25.77
C LYS A 338 24.74 23.35 -25.54
N GLU A 339 24.25 22.62 -26.55
CA GLU A 339 24.01 21.19 -26.43
C GLU A 339 25.34 20.41 -26.33
N ALA A 340 26.36 20.77 -27.12
CA ALA A 340 27.70 20.22 -27.03
C ALA A 340 28.32 20.48 -25.63
N SER A 341 28.21 21.72 -25.14
CA SER A 341 28.66 22.10 -23.79
C SER A 341 27.95 21.31 -22.69
N LYS A 342 26.66 21.04 -22.85
CA LYS A 342 25.87 20.23 -21.91
C LYS A 342 26.29 18.76 -21.91
N ARG A 343 26.58 18.18 -23.09
CA ARG A 343 27.00 16.78 -23.23
C ARG A 343 28.46 16.53 -22.85
N MET A 344 29.31 17.55 -23.02
CA MET A 344 30.76 17.58 -22.71
C MET A 344 31.64 16.63 -23.55
N ALA A 345 31.22 15.38 -23.78
CA ALA A 345 32.00 14.36 -24.47
C ALA A 345 31.08 13.32 -25.13
N THR A 346 31.63 12.62 -26.13
CA THR A 346 31.01 11.41 -26.70
C THR A 346 31.18 10.25 -25.72
N LEU A 347 30.10 9.53 -25.44
CA LEU A 347 30.13 8.28 -24.67
C LEU A 347 30.14 7.12 -25.67
N TYR A 348 31.25 6.41 -25.78
CA TYR A 348 31.35 5.20 -26.60
C TYR A 348 30.95 3.98 -25.77
N MET A 349 29.91 3.28 -26.23
CA MET A 349 29.39 2.06 -25.60
C MET A 349 29.72 0.84 -26.45
N PRO A 350 29.98 -0.34 -25.85
CA PRO A 350 30.24 -1.57 -26.59
C PRO A 350 29.09 -2.01 -27.51
N ASP A 351 27.87 -1.55 -27.21
CA ASP A 351 26.63 -1.99 -27.85
C ASP A 351 26.24 -1.13 -29.07
N ASP A 352 26.91 0.01 -29.28
CA ASP A 352 26.60 1.01 -30.34
C ASP A 352 27.45 0.83 -31.63
N VAL A 353 27.88 -0.39 -31.94
CA VAL A 353 28.75 -0.69 -33.12
C VAL A 353 27.96 -0.93 -34.39
#